data_AF-A0A9D4DFI6-F1
#
_entry.id   AF-A0A9D4DFI6-F1
#
_cell.length_a   1.000
_cell.length_b   1.000
_cell.length_c   1.000
_cell.angle_alpha   90.00
_cell.angle_beta   90.00
_cell.angle_gamma   90.00
#
_symmetry.space_group_name_H-M   'P 1'
#
loop_
_entity.id
_entity.type
_entity.pdbx_description
1 polymer ?
#
loop_
_entity_poly.entity_id
_entity_poly.type
_entity_poly.pdbx_seq_one_letter_code
_entity_poly.pdbx_strand_id
1 'polypeptide(L)' 'MEDLLLKCSVHKDETLKMFCQDHIQLCCSDCVLLNHRQCTNVSLISESVKKLSLDMKQLSINLQTIIHQLNMF' A
#
# COMPACT_ATOMS: atom_id res chain seq x y z
N MET A 1 11.15 3.94 -19.45
CA MET A 1 9.87 3.79 -18.72
C MET A 1 9.74 5.08 -17.94
N GLU A 2 8.94 6.03 -18.43
CA GLU A 2 8.74 7.29 -17.74
C GLU A 2 7.97 7.00 -16.44
N ASP A 3 8.66 7.04 -15.31
CA ASP A 3 8.04 7.11 -14.00
C ASP A 3 7.11 8.33 -14.00
N LEU A 4 5.80 8.11 -14.00
CA LEU A 4 4.82 9.15 -13.74
C LEU A 4 5.04 9.66 -12.31
N LEU A 5 5.90 10.66 -12.17
CA LEU A 5 6.21 11.33 -10.91
C LEU A 5 5.03 12.23 -10.54
N LEU A 6 4.06 11.64 -9.86
CA LEU A 6 2.96 12.38 -9.22
C LEU A 6 3.54 13.33 -8.17
N LYS A 7 3.31 14.63 -8.33
CA LYS A 7 3.76 15.67 -7.40
C LYS A 7 2.81 15.79 -6.21
N CYS A 8 3.34 16.14 -5.05
CA CYS A 8 2.50 16.52 -3.92
C CYS A 8 1.79 17.86 -4.21
N SER A 9 0.50 17.93 -3.89
CA SER A 9 -0.29 19.16 -4.04
C SER A 9 0.10 20.27 -3.04
N VAL A 10 0.69 19.89 -1.90
CA VAL A 10 1.13 20.80 -0.84
C VAL A 10 2.63 21.14 -0.97
N HIS A 11 3.47 20.11 -1.14
CA HIS A 11 4.92 20.24 -1.23
C HIS A 11 5.37 20.11 -2.70
N LYS A 12 5.36 21.23 -3.44
CA LYS A 12 5.47 21.25 -4.92
C LYS A 12 6.78 20.68 -5.49
N ASP A 13 7.83 20.62 -4.69
CA ASP A 13 9.13 20.06 -5.08
C ASP A 13 9.24 18.56 -4.76
N GLU A 14 8.32 18.04 -3.96
CA GLU A 14 8.29 16.65 -3.56
C GLU A 14 7.39 15.79 -4.45
N THR A 15 7.73 14.50 -4.50
CA THR A 15 6.99 13.48 -5.27
C THR A 15 6.32 12.49 -4.33
N LEU A 16 5.13 12.03 -4.71
CA LEU A 16 4.35 11.05 -3.97
C LEU A 16 5.00 9.68 -4.15
N LYS A 17 5.69 9.21 -3.11
CA LYS A 17 6.42 7.92 -3.10
C LYS A 17 5.92 6.96 -2.02
N MET A 18 5.13 7.46 -1.07
CA MET A 18 4.64 6.72 0.08
C MET A 18 3.12 6.65 0.09
N PHE A 19 2.61 5.65 0.79
CA PHE A 19 1.19 5.45 1.05
C PHE A 19 0.97 5.32 2.55
N CYS A 20 0.05 6.13 3.08
CA CYS A 20 -0.41 6.04 4.46
C CYS A 20 -1.69 5.22 4.47
N GLN A 21 -1.66 4.05 5.10
CA GLN A 21 -2.82 3.16 5.24
C GLN A 21 -3.83 3.68 6.27
N ASP A 22 -3.36 4.36 7.33
CA ASP A 22 -4.25 4.90 8.37
C ASP A 22 -5.23 5.94 7.79
N HIS A 23 -4.82 6.66 6.75
CA HIS A 23 -5.62 7.68 6.07
C HIS A 23 -6.01 7.31 4.63
N ILE A 24 -5.54 6.15 4.13
CA ILE A 24 -5.77 5.65 2.77
C ILE A 24 -5.43 6.72 1.72
N GLN A 25 -4.22 7.29 1.80
CA GLN A 25 -3.78 8.35 0.87
C GLN A 25 -2.30 8.27 0.49
N LEU A 26 -1.97 8.81 -0.67
CA LEU A 26 -0.59 8.99 -1.12
C LEU A 26 0.04 10.20 -0.43
N CYS A 27 1.31 10.07 -0.06
CA CYS A 27 2.06 11.11 0.64
C CYS A 27 3.52 11.19 0.15
N CYS A 28 4.10 12.38 0.26
CA CYS A 28 5.53 12.61 0.10
C CYS A 28 6.24 12.65 1.45
N SER A 29 7.57 12.77 1.44
CA SER A 29 8.42 12.76 2.64
C SER A 29 8.01 13.82 3.65
N ASP A 30 7.75 15.03 3.16
CA ASP A 30 7.33 16.16 4.01
C ASP A 30 5.94 15.95 4.61
N CYS A 31 4.99 15.37 3.84
CA CYS A 31 3.69 14.99 4.41
C CYS A 31 3.86 14.00 5.57
N VAL A 32 4.82 13.08 5.48
CA VAL A 32 5.08 12.12 6.56
C VAL A 32 5.61 12.81 7.80
N LEU A 33 6.56 13.74 7.64
CA LEU A 33 7.15 14.46 8.76
C LEU A 33 6.17 15.42 9.45
N LEU A 34 5.33 16.11 8.66
CA LEU A 34 4.47 17.18 9.15
C LEU A 34 3.07 16.70 9.56
N ASN A 35 2.47 15.78 8.81
CA ASN A 35 1.05 15.41 8.95
C ASN A 35 0.83 13.95 9.37
N HIS A 36 1.73 13.03 8.97
CA HIS A 36 1.56 11.60 9.26
C HIS A 36 2.53 11.06 10.32
N ARG A 37 3.15 11.92 11.13
CA ARG A 37 4.15 11.52 12.13
C ARG A 37 3.60 10.56 13.20
N GLN A 38 2.30 10.64 13.47
CA GLN A 38 1.59 9.76 14.42
C GLN A 38 0.97 8.53 13.74
N CYS A 39 1.04 8.44 12.41
CA CYS A 39 0.56 7.28 11.67
C CYS A 39 1.53 6.12 11.85
N THR A 40 0.99 4.94 12.12
CA THR A 40 1.75 3.70 12.32
C THR A 40 1.97 2.95 11.00
N ASN A 41 1.11 3.16 10.02
CA ASN A 41 1.09 2.36 8.80
C ASN A 41 1.40 3.23 7.57
N VAL A 42 2.64 3.72 7.49
CA VAL A 42 3.17 4.44 6.32
C VAL A 42 4.26 3.60 5.68
N SER A 43 4.20 3.38 4.37
CA SER A 43 5.19 2.58 3.64
C SER A 43 5.39 3.11 2.22
N LEU A 44 6.43 2.64 1.51
CA LEU A 44 6.58 2.98 0.10
C LEU A 44 5.42 2.43 -0.71
N ILE A 45 5.03 3.12 -1.78
CA ILE A 45 3.98 2.65 -2.70
C ILE A 45 4.36 1.29 -3.29
N SER A 46 5.63 1.13 -3.69
CA SER A 46 6.14 -0.12 -4.26
C SER A 46 6.03 -1.29 -3.28
N GLU A 47 6.28 -1.07 -2.00
CA GLU A 47 6.12 -2.07 -0.94
C GLU A 47 4.64 -2.37 -0.69
N SER A 48 3.80 -1.34 -0.68
CA SER A 48 2.36 -1.48 -0.46
C SER A 48 1.70 -2.30 -1.58
N VAL A 49 2.07 -2.05 -2.84
CA VAL A 49 1.60 -2.82 -4.00
C VAL A 49 2.10 -4.26 -3.94
N LYS A 50 3.37 -4.49 -3.60
CA LYS A 50 3.91 -5.85 -3.43
C LYS A 50 3.16 -6.61 -2.34
N LYS A 51 2.93 -5.98 -1.18
CA LYS A 51 2.17 -6.57 -0.08
C LYS A 51 0.75 -6.94 -0.52
N LEU A 52 0.03 -6.02 -1.14
CA LEU A 52 -1.32 -6.29 -1.67
C LEU A 52 -1.32 -7.46 -2.66
N SER A 53 -0.32 -7.55 -3.54
CA SER A 53 -0.22 -8.67 -4.48
C SER A 53 0.00 -10.01 -3.77
N LEU A 54 0.81 -10.04 -2.71
CA LEU A 54 1.03 -11.23 -1.90
C LEU A 54 -0.23 -11.62 -1.11
N ASP A 55 -0.88 -10.65 -0.49
CA ASP A 55 -2.11 -10.87 0.28
C ASP A 55 -3.22 -11.45 -0.60
N MET A 56 -3.39 -10.94 -1.84
CA MET A 56 -4.35 -11.50 -2.79
C MET A 56 -4.02 -12.95 -3.19
N LYS A 57 -2.73 -13.28 -3.39
CA LYS A 57 -2.31 -14.66 -3.68
C LYS A 57 -2.60 -15.58 -2.51
N GLN A 58 -2.30 -15.14 -1.29
CA GLN A 58 -2.54 -15.93 -0.09
C GLN A 58 -4.04 -16.18 0.14
N LEU A 59 -4.88 -15.16 -0.08
CA LEU A 59 -6.33 -15.31 -0.01
C LEU A 59 -6.85 -16.36 -1.00
N SER A 60 -6.33 -16.37 -2.23
CA SER A 60 -6.69 -17.39 -3.23
C SER A 60 -6.35 -18.81 -2.77
N ILE A 61 -5.15 -19.01 -2.21
CA ILE A 61 -4.73 -20.31 -1.66
C ILE A 61 -5.64 -20.73 -0.51
N ASN A 62 -5.90 -19.83 0.44
CA ASN A 62 -6.75 -20.11 1.59
C ASN A 62 -8.17 -20.53 1.15
N LEU A 63 -8.72 -19.86 0.14
CA LEU A 63 -10.03 -20.22 -0.43
C LEU A 63 -10.01 -21.63 -1.05
N GLN A 64 -8.97 -21.97 -1.82
CA GLN A 64 -8.83 -23.31 -2.39
C GLN A 64 -8.72 -24.39 -1.31
N THR A 65 -7.98 -24.12 -0.23
CA THR A 65 -7.87 -25.04 0.91
C THR A 65 -9.23 -25.28 1.57
N ILE A 66 -10.01 -24.21 1.80
CA ILE A 66 -11.35 -24.34 2.41
C ILE A 66 -12.28 -25.14 1.50
N ILE A 67 -12.28 -24.89 0.19
CA ILE A 67 -13.09 -25.65 -0.77
C ILE A 67 -12.73 -27.14 -0.73
N HIS A 68 -11.42 -27.46 -0.71
CA HIS A 68 -10.97 -28.84 -0.61
C HIS A 68 -11.44 -29.50 0.69
N GLN A 69 -11.35 -28.80 1.83
CA GLN A 69 -11.83 -29.30 3.12
C GLN A 69 -13.33 -29.59 3.10
N LEU A 70 -14.13 -28.70 2.50
CA LEU A 70 -15.58 -28.87 2.41
C LEU A 70 -15.99 -30.04 1.49
N ASN A 71 -15.27 -30.26 0.39
CA ASN A 71 -15.55 -31.35 -0.56
C ASN A 71 -15.10 -32.75 -0.07
N MET A 72 -14.40 -32.82 1.05
CA MET A 72 -13.97 -34.08 1.69
C MET A 72 -14.96 -34.57 2.76
N PHE A 73 -16.08 -33.86 2.96
CA PHE A 73 -17.25 -34.27 3.74
C PHE A 73 -18.43 -34.55 2.81
#